data_AF-A0AAE9F5C9-F1
#
_entry.id   AF-A0AAE9F5C9-F1
#
_cell.length_a   1.000
_cell.length_b   1.000
_cell.length_c   1.000
_cell.angle_alpha   90.00
_cell.angle_beta   90.00
_cell.angle_gamma   90.00
#
_symmetry.space_group_name_H-M   'P 1'
#
loop_
_entity.id
_entity.type
_entity.pdbx_description
1 polymer ?
#
loop_
_entity_poly.entity_id
_entity_poly.type
_entity_poly.pdbx_seq_one_letter_code
_entity_poly.pdbx_strand_id
1 'polypeptide(L)'
;MNQSLDRLTMIARVTNGIYLQKGIMDGIIPTDNLISELLQSVEIDKVEKIDVEKIEAIFEALEKTQTFANSTSQNVNVTSAENSSISSETIRKVLEFLQNPRLLNKSSFLNLRLLVIQIINPRAMKPIVHTFGFPNGYHDLIMLSKDFEDPWLQAIVRTKSLEFSIKPLIGLGVVIKNISEQLNFTEEQKNIVFEVYQDLKELVAKKMELTICNFTEISSKSACFLAQNLAIQDYESMIKGLKRFKEAQSGLKSLNTSIKTMKFNKNLETEALKHFSGSLRHSEILGYAVQGVISMRLAIQEEPEFQQIIPKLSIITAQLIGNSSQEDQKNLEELAKMGPHLEAMYSTLNTWKFSSFIEDNSTNLLNYSKIFENAQLVTGIELNFSNIAISLNNLIAGVGDEEVREKLKDIETVVDEMNEIGLNFSRYSKIFKEVNGTMQALNVFFVDYDTKIYDPIIAKERNKDYTAMYTLIGVGAAIFVIVFFLGLLYLWRKDKEIENFGESRNEKTKKEISRKSGSNSEETLLTGKNFSTSSTTH
;
A
#
# COMPACT_ATOMS: atom_id res chain seq x y z
N MET A 1 -1.36 14.53 24.87
CA MET A 1 -0.97 14.80 23.46
C MET A 1 -0.81 13.50 22.67
N ASN A 2 0.11 12.60 23.05
CA ASN A 2 0.43 11.40 22.26
C ASN A 2 -0.79 10.52 21.94
N GLN A 3 -1.59 10.13 22.94
CA GLN A 3 -2.76 9.28 22.73
C GLN A 3 -3.78 9.86 21.73
N SER A 4 -4.12 11.16 21.86
CA SER A 4 -5.08 11.80 20.95
C SER A 4 -4.52 11.88 19.53
N LEU A 5 -3.22 12.10 19.38
CA LEU A 5 -2.57 12.13 18.06
C LEU A 5 -2.47 10.74 17.44
N ASP A 6 -2.16 9.71 18.21
CA ASP A 6 -2.16 8.33 17.75
C ASP A 6 -3.53 7.97 17.18
N ARG A 7 -4.60 8.35 17.89
CA ARG A 7 -6.00 8.19 17.47
C ARG A 7 -6.35 8.94 16.19
N LEU A 8 -5.95 10.20 16.09
CA LEU A 8 -6.11 10.98 14.88
C LEU A 8 -5.38 10.33 13.69
N THR A 9 -4.18 9.80 13.93
CA THR A 9 -3.39 9.09 12.93
C THR A 9 -4.08 7.80 12.50
N MET A 10 -4.62 7.02 13.44
CA MET A 10 -5.43 5.82 13.14
C MET A 10 -6.64 6.17 12.26
N ILE A 11 -7.41 7.20 12.61
CA ILE A 11 -8.59 7.58 11.81
C ILE A 11 -8.17 8.13 10.44
N ALA A 12 -7.06 8.87 10.33
CA ALA A 12 -6.52 9.30 9.04
C ALA A 12 -6.16 8.11 8.15
N ARG A 13 -5.46 7.10 8.70
CA ARG A 13 -5.13 5.86 8.00
C ARG A 13 -6.38 5.12 7.56
N VAL A 14 -7.36 4.92 8.44
CA VAL A 14 -8.62 4.23 8.13
C VAL A 14 -9.40 4.96 7.03
N THR A 15 -9.54 6.28 7.15
CA THR A 15 -10.21 7.13 6.15
C THR A 15 -9.54 6.99 4.79
N ASN A 16 -8.21 7.01 4.76
CA ASN A 16 -7.46 6.82 3.53
C ASN A 16 -7.58 5.40 2.99
N GLY A 17 -7.56 4.37 3.85
CA GLY A 17 -7.76 2.97 3.49
C GLY A 17 -9.13 2.73 2.84
N ILE A 18 -10.21 3.32 3.38
CA ILE A 18 -11.55 3.27 2.78
C ILE A 18 -11.52 3.91 1.39
N TYR A 19 -10.95 5.11 1.27
CA TYR A 19 -10.82 5.80 0.00
C TYR A 19 -10.05 4.98 -1.04
N LEU A 20 -8.89 4.41 -0.67
CA LEU A 20 -8.07 3.63 -1.57
C LEU A 20 -8.76 2.34 -2.01
N GLN A 21 -9.34 1.59 -1.06
CA GLN A 21 -10.07 0.36 -1.36
C GLN A 21 -11.21 0.65 -2.35
N LYS A 22 -12.04 1.67 -2.07
CA LYS A 22 -13.11 2.10 -2.96
C LYS A 22 -12.56 2.58 -4.32
N GLY A 23 -11.53 3.40 -4.32
CA GLY A 23 -10.98 4.00 -5.53
C GLY A 23 -10.30 2.99 -6.46
N ILE A 24 -9.68 1.95 -5.90
CA ILE A 24 -9.17 0.81 -6.66
C ILE A 24 -10.33 0.03 -7.26
N MET A 25 -11.36 -0.30 -6.47
CA MET A 25 -12.53 -1.03 -6.94
C MET A 25 -13.28 -0.33 -8.09
N ASP A 26 -13.43 0.98 -7.98
CA ASP A 26 -14.08 1.82 -8.98
C ASP A 26 -13.17 2.08 -10.21
N GLY A 27 -11.89 1.71 -10.13
CA GLY A 27 -10.91 1.90 -11.19
C GLY A 27 -10.51 3.36 -11.42
N ILE A 28 -10.77 4.25 -10.47
CA ILE A 28 -10.50 5.69 -10.57
C ILE A 28 -9.08 6.08 -10.16
N ILE A 29 -8.38 5.20 -9.41
CA ILE A 29 -6.99 5.43 -8.99
C ILE A 29 -6.03 4.85 -10.03
N PRO A 30 -5.14 5.65 -10.63
CA PRO A 30 -4.06 5.15 -11.47
C PRO A 30 -3.08 4.30 -10.66
N THR A 31 -2.88 3.04 -11.08
CA THR A 31 -2.05 2.08 -10.36
C THR A 31 -0.61 2.58 -10.14
N ASP A 32 0.02 3.12 -11.18
CA ASP A 32 1.43 3.53 -11.11
C ASP A 32 1.64 4.69 -10.14
N ASN A 33 0.69 5.64 -10.08
CA ASN A 33 0.71 6.74 -9.11
C ASN A 33 0.61 6.20 -7.69
N LEU A 34 -0.34 5.29 -7.44
CA LEU A 34 -0.53 4.68 -6.13
C LEU A 34 0.71 3.89 -5.67
N ILE A 35 1.29 3.07 -6.55
CA ILE A 35 2.51 2.31 -6.24
C ILE A 35 3.68 3.26 -5.94
N SER A 36 3.84 4.31 -6.75
CA SER A 36 4.88 5.33 -6.55
C SER A 36 4.74 6.03 -5.20
N GLU A 37 3.53 6.46 -4.82
CA GLU A 37 3.28 7.09 -3.52
C GLU A 37 3.56 6.15 -2.34
N LEU A 38 3.12 4.89 -2.42
CA LEU A 38 3.34 3.90 -1.36
C LEU A 38 4.82 3.47 -1.23
N LEU A 39 5.60 3.58 -2.31
CA LEU A 39 7.06 3.44 -2.33
C LEU A 39 7.80 4.76 -2.06
N GLN A 40 7.13 5.76 -1.49
CA GLN A 40 7.73 7.05 -1.13
C GLN A 40 8.34 7.79 -2.34
N SER A 41 7.53 7.92 -3.40
CA SER A 41 7.85 8.64 -4.65
C SER A 41 8.94 8.01 -5.53
N VAL A 42 9.18 6.71 -5.43
CA VAL A 42 10.00 6.00 -6.42
C VAL A 42 9.32 6.03 -7.80
N GLU A 43 10.08 6.40 -8.84
CA GLU A 43 9.58 6.47 -10.21
C GLU A 43 9.55 5.08 -10.86
N ILE A 44 8.38 4.45 -10.84
CA ILE A 44 8.17 3.07 -11.30
C ILE A 44 8.56 2.88 -12.76
N ASP A 45 8.27 3.86 -13.63
CA ASP A 45 8.62 3.79 -15.05
C ASP A 45 10.14 3.79 -15.28
N LYS A 46 10.91 4.46 -14.42
CA LYS A 46 12.38 4.41 -14.45
C LYS A 46 12.89 3.05 -13.98
N VAL A 47 12.29 2.49 -12.94
CA VAL A 47 12.64 1.14 -12.42
C VAL A 47 12.42 0.07 -13.50
N GLU A 48 11.29 0.13 -14.22
CA GLU A 48 10.95 -0.84 -15.27
C GLU A 48 11.85 -0.73 -16.53
N LYS A 49 12.39 0.46 -16.82
CA LYS A 49 13.29 0.69 -17.97
C LYS A 49 14.72 0.22 -17.75
N ILE A 50 15.10 -0.15 -16.52
CA ILE A 50 16.44 -0.64 -16.21
C ILE A 50 16.57 -2.08 -16.71
N ASP A 51 17.43 -2.28 -17.71
CA ASP A 51 17.80 -3.60 -18.24
C ASP A 51 18.93 -4.18 -17.37
N VAL A 52 18.55 -5.08 -16.45
CA VAL A 52 19.47 -5.66 -15.45
C VAL A 52 20.50 -6.56 -16.13
N GLU A 53 20.08 -7.33 -17.14
CA GLU A 53 20.97 -8.21 -17.90
C GLU A 53 22.11 -7.44 -18.57
N LYS A 54 21.83 -6.24 -19.11
CA LYS A 54 22.88 -5.37 -19.63
C LYS A 54 23.85 -4.88 -18.57
N ILE A 55 23.37 -4.61 -17.35
CA ILE A 55 24.22 -4.15 -16.25
C ILE A 55 25.07 -5.31 -15.73
N GLU A 56 24.50 -6.50 -15.55
CA GLU A 56 25.22 -7.73 -15.22
C GLU A 56 26.34 -8.00 -16.24
N ALA A 57 26.07 -7.84 -17.54
CA ALA A 57 27.10 -8.01 -18.58
C ALA A 57 28.27 -7.01 -18.48
N ILE A 58 28.01 -5.76 -18.05
CA ILE A 58 29.07 -4.77 -17.79
C ILE A 58 29.94 -5.24 -16.64
N PHE A 59 29.28 -5.62 -15.55
CA PHE A 59 29.92 -6.16 -14.36
C PHE A 59 30.80 -7.37 -14.73
N GLU A 60 30.28 -8.37 -15.44
CA GLU A 60 31.05 -9.57 -15.81
C GLU A 60 32.28 -9.24 -16.66
N ALA A 61 32.17 -8.23 -17.53
CA ALA A 61 33.28 -7.80 -18.35
C ALA A 61 34.37 -7.10 -17.53
N LEU A 62 33.98 -6.32 -16.52
CA LEU A 62 34.92 -5.66 -15.60
C LEU A 62 35.66 -6.69 -14.74
N GLU A 63 34.97 -7.71 -14.21
CA GLU A 63 35.58 -8.82 -13.48
C GLU A 63 36.61 -9.58 -14.35
N LYS A 64 36.25 -9.90 -15.59
CA LYS A 64 37.17 -10.54 -16.56
C LYS A 64 38.39 -9.67 -16.88
N THR A 65 38.21 -8.36 -16.92
CA THR A 65 39.30 -7.39 -17.15
C THR A 65 40.26 -7.34 -15.95
N GLN A 66 39.73 -7.31 -14.73
CA GLN A 66 40.50 -7.27 -13.49
C GLN A 66 41.27 -8.56 -13.24
N THR A 67 40.65 -9.72 -13.46
CA THR A 67 41.32 -11.04 -13.37
C THR A 67 42.50 -11.15 -14.32
N PHE A 68 42.34 -10.68 -15.57
CA PHE A 68 43.44 -10.60 -16.54
C PHE A 68 44.57 -9.66 -16.08
N ALA A 69 44.24 -8.47 -15.57
CA ALA A 69 45.22 -7.51 -15.05
C ALA A 69 46.05 -8.09 -13.90
N ASN A 70 45.38 -8.78 -12.97
CA ASN A 70 46.02 -9.42 -11.82
C ASN A 70 46.95 -10.56 -12.25
N SER A 71 46.53 -11.40 -13.22
CA SER A 71 47.38 -12.46 -13.76
C SER A 71 48.63 -11.94 -14.49
N THR A 72 48.58 -10.73 -15.04
CA THR A 72 49.72 -10.11 -15.75
C THR A 72 50.68 -9.40 -14.78
N SER A 73 50.20 -9.04 -13.58
CA SER A 73 51.00 -8.37 -12.54
C SER A 73 51.82 -9.36 -11.70
N GLN A 74 51.43 -10.63 -11.63
CA GLN A 74 52.22 -11.72 -11.04
C GLN A 74 53.05 -12.42 -12.14
N ASN A 75 54.26 -11.90 -12.42
CA ASN A 75 55.33 -12.56 -13.20
C ASN A 75 54.93 -13.34 -14.47
N VAL A 76 55.01 -12.69 -15.65
CA VAL A 76 55.27 -13.43 -16.90
C VAL A 76 56.46 -12.82 -17.62
N ASN A 77 57.63 -13.45 -17.48
CA ASN A 77 58.65 -13.40 -18.53
C ASN A 77 58.03 -14.07 -19.76
N VAL A 78 57.64 -13.24 -20.74
CA VAL A 78 56.99 -13.67 -21.98
C VAL A 78 58.01 -14.38 -22.87
N THR A 79 58.21 -15.69 -22.69
CA THR A 79 59.01 -16.50 -23.63
C THR A 79 58.47 -17.90 -23.95
N SER A 80 57.29 -18.33 -23.52
CA SER A 80 56.73 -19.61 -23.98
C SER A 80 55.27 -19.54 -24.41
N ALA A 81 55.03 -20.02 -25.63
CA ALA A 81 53.86 -19.80 -26.47
C ALA A 81 52.61 -20.64 -26.10
N GLU A 82 52.61 -21.34 -24.96
CA GLU A 82 51.54 -22.27 -24.60
C GLU A 82 50.39 -21.63 -23.77
N ASN A 83 50.61 -20.44 -23.19
CA ASN A 83 49.54 -19.66 -22.51
C ASN A 83 48.72 -18.74 -23.46
N SER A 84 48.86 -18.93 -24.78
CA SER A 84 48.37 -17.99 -25.80
C SER A 84 46.87 -18.10 -26.14
N SER A 85 46.21 -19.25 -25.90
CA SER A 85 44.81 -19.45 -26.31
C SER A 85 43.80 -18.86 -25.31
N ILE A 86 44.05 -19.02 -24.01
CA ILE A 86 43.22 -18.47 -22.93
C ILE A 86 43.39 -16.94 -22.83
N SER A 87 44.60 -16.44 -23.11
CA SER A 87 44.88 -15.01 -23.11
C SER A 87 44.27 -14.29 -24.33
N SER A 88 44.33 -14.85 -25.56
CA SER A 88 43.83 -14.12 -26.74
C SER A 88 42.30 -13.98 -26.76
N GLU A 89 41.56 -14.99 -26.32
CA GLU A 89 40.09 -14.94 -26.26
C GLU A 89 39.60 -13.99 -25.15
N THR A 90 40.29 -13.97 -24.01
CA THR A 90 39.99 -13.04 -22.91
C THR A 90 40.34 -11.60 -23.29
N ILE A 91 41.51 -11.39 -23.89
CA ILE A 91 41.93 -10.09 -24.45
C ILE A 91 40.95 -9.62 -25.54
N ARG A 92 40.50 -10.51 -26.43
CA ARG A 92 39.50 -10.20 -27.45
C ARG A 92 38.18 -9.76 -26.83
N LYS A 93 37.69 -10.46 -25.79
CA LYS A 93 36.47 -10.09 -25.06
C LYS A 93 36.59 -8.76 -24.32
N VAL A 94 37.73 -8.50 -23.68
CA VAL A 94 38.02 -7.20 -23.03
C VAL A 94 38.09 -6.08 -24.07
N LEU A 95 38.75 -6.31 -25.21
CA LEU A 95 38.80 -5.35 -26.31
C LEU A 95 37.42 -5.11 -26.92
N GLU A 96 36.62 -6.15 -27.15
CA GLU A 96 35.24 -6.01 -27.61
C GLU A 96 34.41 -5.20 -26.61
N PHE A 97 34.57 -5.44 -25.30
CA PHE A 97 33.92 -4.64 -24.27
C PHE A 97 34.31 -3.15 -24.34
N LEU A 98 35.61 -2.85 -24.35
CA LEU A 98 36.14 -1.48 -24.44
C LEU A 98 35.74 -0.79 -25.77
N GLN A 99 35.74 -1.55 -26.86
CA GLN A 99 35.44 -1.05 -28.20
C GLN A 99 33.94 -0.92 -28.46
N ASN A 100 33.06 -1.61 -27.74
CA ASN A 100 31.62 -1.56 -27.98
C ASN A 100 30.98 -0.27 -27.41
N PRO A 101 30.62 0.70 -28.27
CA PRO A 101 29.97 1.93 -27.81
C PRO A 101 28.55 1.68 -27.24
N ARG A 102 27.97 0.49 -27.47
CA ARG A 102 26.67 0.05 -26.94
C ARG A 102 26.77 -0.68 -25.60
N LEU A 103 27.93 -1.15 -25.14
CA LEU A 103 28.10 -1.72 -23.79
C LEU A 103 28.29 -0.61 -22.75
N LEU A 104 28.87 0.51 -23.18
CA LEU A 104 28.74 1.82 -22.54
C LEU A 104 27.36 2.46 -22.79
N ASN A 105 26.31 1.66 -23.04
CA ASN A 105 24.96 2.22 -23.18
C ASN A 105 24.60 2.88 -21.84
N LYS A 106 24.89 4.19 -21.81
CA LYS A 106 24.74 5.05 -20.66
C LYS A 106 23.35 4.86 -20.09
N SER A 107 22.30 4.64 -20.90
CA SER A 107 20.92 4.68 -20.42
C SER A 107 20.61 3.73 -19.26
N SER A 108 20.80 2.40 -19.36
CA SER A 108 20.41 1.49 -18.27
C SER A 108 21.23 1.70 -17.00
N PHE A 109 22.56 1.80 -17.12
CA PHE A 109 23.45 2.00 -15.97
C PHE A 109 23.29 3.42 -15.37
N LEU A 110 23.09 4.44 -16.21
CA LEU A 110 22.73 5.79 -15.78
C LEU A 110 21.38 5.80 -15.08
N ASN A 111 20.38 5.07 -15.57
CA ASN A 111 19.07 4.96 -14.93
C ASN A 111 19.20 4.29 -13.57
N LEU A 112 20.01 3.23 -13.44
CA LEU A 112 20.32 2.63 -12.14
C LEU A 112 21.01 3.63 -11.20
N ARG A 113 22.03 4.35 -11.69
CA ARG A 113 22.69 5.40 -10.92
C ARG A 113 21.74 6.52 -10.50
N LEU A 114 20.88 6.99 -11.40
CA LEU A 114 19.88 8.02 -11.12
C LEU A 114 18.85 7.55 -10.10
N LEU A 115 18.46 6.27 -10.16
CA LEU A 115 17.60 5.66 -9.15
C LEU A 115 18.30 5.59 -7.79
N VAL A 116 19.57 5.17 -7.74
CA VAL A 116 20.37 5.16 -6.50
C VAL A 116 20.48 6.57 -5.91
N ILE A 117 20.74 7.59 -6.75
CA ILE A 117 20.74 8.99 -6.33
C ILE A 117 19.38 9.39 -5.75
N GLN A 118 18.27 9.00 -6.39
CA GLN A 118 16.92 9.28 -5.90
C GLN A 118 16.64 8.60 -4.55
N ILE A 119 17.12 7.37 -4.35
CA ILE A 119 16.97 6.64 -3.09
C ILE A 119 17.79 7.30 -1.96
N ILE A 120 19.00 7.79 -2.27
CA ILE A 120 19.86 8.48 -1.30
C ILE A 120 19.34 9.88 -0.98
N ASN A 121 18.90 10.60 -2.01
CA ASN A 121 18.47 11.99 -1.94
C ASN A 121 17.07 12.11 -2.55
N PRO A 122 16.00 11.81 -1.80
CA PRO A 122 14.62 11.96 -2.25
C PRO A 122 14.22 13.46 -2.31
N ARG A 123 14.93 14.28 -3.10
CA ARG A 123 14.82 15.75 -3.08
C ARG A 123 13.69 16.34 -3.93
N ALA A 124 12.74 15.52 -4.36
CA ALA A 124 11.46 15.98 -4.89
C ALA A 124 10.43 14.87 -4.73
N MET A 125 9.75 14.82 -3.58
CA MET A 125 8.59 13.97 -3.43
C MET A 125 7.52 14.47 -4.40
N LYS A 126 7.02 13.59 -5.29
CA LYS A 126 5.88 13.96 -6.13
C LYS A 126 4.74 14.36 -5.19
N PRO A 127 3.93 15.38 -5.55
CA PRO A 127 2.77 15.72 -4.74
C PRO A 127 1.91 14.47 -4.51
N ILE A 128 1.63 14.16 -3.25
CA ILE A 128 0.75 13.05 -2.87
C ILE A 128 -0.66 13.36 -3.40
N VAL A 129 -1.26 12.39 -4.09
CA VAL A 129 -2.61 12.52 -4.69
C VAL A 129 -3.59 11.51 -4.10
N HIS A 130 -3.11 10.37 -3.59
CA HIS A 130 -3.97 9.29 -3.11
C HIS A 130 -3.69 8.86 -1.67
N THR A 131 -2.45 8.97 -1.19
CA THR A 131 -2.02 8.41 0.11
C THR A 131 -1.92 9.45 1.23
N PHE A 132 -2.86 10.40 1.31
CA PHE A 132 -2.84 11.51 2.28
C PHE A 132 -2.72 11.08 3.75
N GLY A 133 -3.31 9.93 4.10
CA GLY A 133 -3.27 9.35 5.44
C GLY A 133 -2.08 8.42 5.67
N PHE A 134 -1.22 8.20 4.67
CA PHE A 134 -0.04 7.33 4.73
C PHE A 134 1.26 8.12 4.43
N PRO A 135 1.63 9.11 5.24
CA PRO A 135 2.86 9.88 5.04
C PRO A 135 4.12 9.00 4.98
N ASN A 136 4.11 7.82 5.62
CA ASN A 136 5.24 6.86 5.63
C ASN A 136 5.08 5.75 4.57
N GLY A 137 4.22 5.96 3.56
CA GLY A 137 3.98 5.02 2.47
C GLY A 137 3.41 3.68 2.95
N TYR A 138 3.98 2.57 2.48
CA TYR A 138 3.49 1.23 2.81
C TYR A 138 3.52 0.88 4.30
N HIS A 139 4.35 1.56 5.12
CA HIS A 139 4.39 1.29 6.56
C HIS A 139 3.05 1.60 7.23
N ASP A 140 2.47 2.76 6.90
CA ASP A 140 1.14 3.13 7.38
C ASP A 140 0.05 2.21 6.84
N LEU A 141 0.22 1.73 5.60
CA LEU A 141 -0.72 0.78 5.00
C LEU A 141 -0.75 -0.57 5.75
N ILE A 142 0.41 -1.08 6.17
CA ILE A 142 0.49 -2.31 6.98
C ILE A 142 -0.01 -2.04 8.41
N MET A 143 0.24 -0.84 8.94
CA MET A 143 -0.18 -0.44 10.28
C MET A 143 -1.71 -0.50 10.47
N LEU A 144 -2.50 -0.37 9.41
CA LEU A 144 -3.96 -0.56 9.46
C LEU A 144 -4.38 -1.87 10.12
N SER A 145 -3.64 -2.96 9.91
CA SER A 145 -3.96 -4.24 10.57
C SER A 145 -3.94 -4.10 12.08
N LYS A 146 -2.95 -3.40 12.62
CA LYS A 146 -2.81 -3.14 14.05
C LYS A 146 -3.82 -2.10 14.53
N ASP A 147 -4.15 -1.11 13.72
CA ASP A 147 -5.18 -0.13 14.06
C ASP A 147 -6.54 -0.81 14.28
N PHE A 148 -6.91 -1.78 13.44
CA PHE A 148 -8.17 -2.54 13.58
C PHE A 148 -8.22 -3.44 14.82
N GLU A 149 -7.08 -3.76 15.42
CA GLU A 149 -6.99 -4.46 16.70
C GLU A 149 -7.20 -3.52 17.89
N ASP A 150 -7.10 -2.20 17.70
CA ASP A 150 -7.23 -1.21 18.77
C ASP A 150 -8.67 -1.15 19.30
N PRO A 151 -8.89 -1.33 20.62
CA PRO A 151 -10.23 -1.32 21.21
C PRO A 151 -10.98 0.01 21.03
N TRP A 152 -10.27 1.15 21.00
CA TRP A 152 -10.90 2.45 20.81
C TRP A 152 -11.38 2.61 19.37
N LEU A 153 -10.61 2.14 18.37
CA LEU A 153 -11.07 2.15 16.99
C LEU A 153 -12.28 1.22 16.79
N GLN A 154 -12.24 0.02 17.38
CA GLN A 154 -13.38 -0.91 17.33
C GLN A 154 -14.66 -0.31 17.90
N ALA A 155 -14.56 0.50 18.96
CA ALA A 155 -15.72 1.18 19.55
C ALA A 155 -16.30 2.28 18.65
N ILE A 156 -15.50 2.87 17.76
CA ILE A 156 -15.94 3.87 16.78
C ILE A 156 -16.54 3.22 15.54
N VAL A 157 -15.85 2.23 14.99
CA VAL A 157 -16.26 1.52 13.77
C VAL A 157 -17.45 0.59 14.03
N ARG A 158 -17.58 0.07 15.27
CA ARG A 158 -18.68 -0.81 15.76
C ARG A 158 -18.76 -2.19 15.13
N THR A 159 -17.94 -2.46 14.11
CA THR A 159 -17.94 -3.74 13.39
C THR A 159 -16.54 -4.17 13.00
N LYS A 160 -16.32 -5.50 12.95
CA LYS A 160 -15.10 -6.09 12.36
C LYS A 160 -15.16 -6.16 10.83
N SER A 161 -16.34 -5.95 10.24
CA SER A 161 -16.53 -6.04 8.79
C SER A 161 -15.79 -4.97 7.99
N LEU A 162 -15.42 -3.85 8.63
CA LEU A 162 -14.60 -2.84 7.97
C LEU A 162 -13.18 -3.36 7.71
N GLU A 163 -12.58 -4.06 8.68
CA GLU A 163 -11.26 -4.69 8.52
C GLU A 163 -11.26 -5.67 7.33
N PHE A 164 -12.29 -6.52 7.22
CA PHE A 164 -12.43 -7.46 6.10
C PHE A 164 -12.50 -6.77 4.74
N SER A 165 -13.15 -5.60 4.66
CA SER A 165 -13.24 -4.83 3.42
C SER A 165 -11.89 -4.26 2.97
N ILE A 166 -10.99 -3.94 3.91
CA ILE A 166 -9.68 -3.31 3.66
C ILE A 166 -8.53 -4.33 3.61
N LYS A 167 -8.76 -5.58 4.06
CA LYS A 167 -7.76 -6.65 4.05
C LYS A 167 -7.02 -6.84 2.72
N PRO A 168 -7.64 -6.75 1.53
CA PRO A 168 -6.90 -6.82 0.27
C PRO A 168 -5.84 -5.73 0.14
N LEU A 169 -6.13 -4.51 0.60
CA LEU A 169 -5.22 -3.38 0.61
C LEU A 169 -4.03 -3.61 1.56
N ILE A 170 -4.27 -4.13 2.76
CA ILE A 170 -3.20 -4.52 3.71
C ILE A 170 -2.27 -5.56 3.07
N GLY A 171 -2.84 -6.52 2.31
CA GLY A 171 -2.08 -7.50 1.54
C GLY A 171 -1.14 -6.87 0.51
N LEU A 172 -1.54 -5.77 -0.14
CA LEU A 172 -0.65 -5.00 -1.03
C LEU A 172 0.53 -4.40 -0.26
N GLY A 173 0.29 -3.90 0.96
CA GLY A 173 1.34 -3.33 1.81
C GLY A 173 2.50 -4.30 2.03
N VAL A 174 2.20 -5.57 2.30
CA VAL A 174 3.23 -6.62 2.47
C VAL A 174 4.05 -6.84 1.20
N VAL A 175 3.39 -6.86 0.03
CA VAL A 175 4.08 -6.99 -1.26
C VAL A 175 4.97 -5.77 -1.53
N ILE A 176 4.47 -4.56 -1.24
CA ILE A 176 5.21 -3.31 -1.42
C ILE A 176 6.42 -3.25 -0.49
N LYS A 177 6.29 -3.68 0.77
CA LYS A 177 7.42 -3.80 1.71
C LYS A 177 8.54 -4.66 1.10
N ASN A 178 8.20 -5.84 0.59
CA ASN A 178 9.19 -6.73 -0.02
C ASN A 178 9.87 -6.09 -1.24
N ILE A 179 9.09 -5.41 -2.11
CA ILE A 179 9.64 -4.66 -3.26
C ILE A 179 10.58 -3.55 -2.77
N SER A 180 10.19 -2.78 -1.77
CA SER A 180 10.99 -1.70 -1.19
C SER A 180 12.32 -2.22 -0.64
N GLU A 181 12.30 -3.33 0.10
CA GLU A 181 13.51 -3.99 0.62
C GLU A 181 14.42 -4.50 -0.49
N GLN A 182 13.84 -5.01 -1.59
CA GLN A 182 14.58 -5.49 -2.75
C GLN A 182 15.17 -4.36 -3.62
N LEU A 183 14.52 -3.19 -3.66
CA LEU A 183 15.03 -1.99 -4.33
C LEU A 183 16.18 -1.33 -3.57
N ASN A 184 16.29 -1.58 -2.27
CA ASN A 184 17.30 -0.94 -1.43
C ASN A 184 18.69 -1.60 -1.62
N PHE A 185 19.62 -0.83 -2.19
CA PHE A 185 21.04 -1.20 -2.26
C PHE A 185 21.74 -0.92 -0.92
N THR A 186 22.72 -1.74 -0.55
CA THR A 186 23.58 -1.46 0.62
C THR A 186 24.49 -0.27 0.34
N GLU A 187 25.05 0.37 1.37
CA GLU A 187 26.00 1.49 1.17
C GLU A 187 27.20 1.08 0.30
N GLU A 188 27.72 -0.13 0.52
CA GLU A 188 28.75 -0.71 -0.34
C GLU A 188 28.30 -0.78 -1.81
N GLN A 189 27.13 -1.35 -2.09
CA GLN A 189 26.61 -1.46 -3.46
C GLN A 189 26.34 -0.09 -4.10
N LYS A 190 25.82 0.86 -3.31
CA LYS A 190 25.63 2.25 -3.75
C LYS A 190 26.96 2.85 -4.19
N ASN A 191 28.01 2.69 -3.38
CA ASN A 191 29.36 3.18 -3.69
C ASN A 191 29.91 2.52 -4.97
N ILE A 192 29.78 1.20 -5.12
CA ILE A 192 30.19 0.49 -6.34
C ILE A 192 29.49 1.07 -7.58
N VAL A 193 28.19 1.36 -7.52
CA VAL A 193 27.46 1.99 -8.64
C VAL A 193 28.04 3.36 -9.00
N PHE A 194 28.45 4.16 -8.02
CA PHE A 194 29.07 5.47 -8.26
C PHE A 194 30.49 5.35 -8.82
N GLU A 195 31.33 4.49 -8.24
CA GLU A 195 32.71 4.25 -8.68
C GLU A 195 32.75 3.74 -10.11
N VAL A 196 32.01 2.67 -10.41
CA VAL A 196 31.94 2.10 -11.76
C VAL A 196 31.41 3.11 -12.77
N TYR A 197 30.48 3.99 -12.39
CA TYR A 197 30.04 5.06 -13.28
C TYR A 197 31.18 6.01 -13.66
N GLN A 198 31.99 6.42 -12.68
CA GLN A 198 33.13 7.32 -12.93
C GLN A 198 34.20 6.61 -13.75
N ASP A 199 34.52 5.38 -13.40
CA ASP A 199 35.49 4.56 -14.14
C ASP A 199 35.09 4.37 -15.59
N LEU A 200 33.83 4.01 -15.84
CA LEU A 200 33.31 3.89 -17.21
C LEU A 200 33.37 5.24 -17.95
N LYS A 201 33.05 6.36 -17.28
CA LYS A 201 33.12 7.70 -17.86
C LYS A 201 34.56 8.06 -18.24
N GLU A 202 35.54 7.78 -17.39
CA GLU A 202 36.96 7.98 -17.68
C GLU A 202 37.45 7.06 -18.81
N LEU A 203 37.03 5.80 -18.81
CA LEU A 203 37.36 4.82 -19.83
C LEU A 203 36.86 5.25 -21.20
N VAL A 204 35.65 5.83 -21.28
CA VAL A 204 35.12 6.44 -22.51
C VAL A 204 35.97 7.64 -22.94
N ALA A 205 36.37 8.49 -22.00
CA ALA A 205 37.20 9.67 -22.31
C ALA A 205 38.58 9.24 -22.84
N LYS A 206 39.23 8.25 -22.21
CA LYS A 206 40.53 7.69 -22.61
C LYS A 206 40.46 6.83 -23.87
N LYS A 207 39.30 6.22 -24.19
CA LYS A 207 39.07 5.54 -25.50
C LYS A 207 39.30 6.47 -26.69
N MET A 208 39.05 7.77 -26.51
CA MET A 208 39.33 8.79 -27.52
C MET A 208 40.84 8.94 -27.80
N GLU A 209 41.71 8.56 -26.83
CA GLU A 209 43.17 8.48 -27.00
C GLU A 209 43.63 7.12 -27.54
N LEU A 210 42.98 6.01 -27.16
CA LEU A 210 43.32 4.65 -27.62
C LEU A 210 43.06 4.40 -29.11
N THR A 211 42.20 5.20 -29.75
CA THR A 211 41.93 5.08 -31.21
C THR A 211 43.16 5.45 -32.05
N ILE A 212 44.20 6.04 -31.45
CA ILE A 212 45.49 6.36 -32.10
C ILE A 212 46.48 5.17 -32.05
N CYS A 213 46.19 4.10 -31.29
CA CYS A 213 47.08 2.94 -31.20
C CYS A 213 46.80 1.94 -32.33
N ASN A 214 47.59 2.02 -33.41
CA ASN A 214 47.66 0.97 -34.43
C ASN A 214 48.20 -0.33 -33.78
N PHE A 215 47.44 -1.42 -33.86
CA PHE A 215 47.61 -2.64 -33.06
C PHE A 215 48.78 -3.56 -33.45
N THR A 216 49.72 -3.10 -34.27
CA THR A 216 50.89 -3.93 -34.64
C THR A 216 51.95 -4.01 -33.54
N GLU A 217 51.88 -3.16 -32.50
CA GLU A 217 52.91 -3.08 -31.44
C GLU A 217 52.35 -2.89 -30.02
N ILE A 218 51.13 -3.33 -29.72
CA ILE A 218 50.67 -3.34 -28.32
C ILE A 218 51.37 -4.49 -27.59
N SER A 219 52.58 -4.22 -27.12
CA SER A 219 53.15 -4.98 -26.01
C SER A 219 52.13 -4.96 -24.86
N SER A 220 51.98 -6.08 -24.18
CA SER A 220 51.04 -6.31 -23.06
C SER A 220 50.98 -5.22 -21.98
N LYS A 221 51.90 -4.24 -21.98
CA LYS A 221 52.07 -3.16 -21.00
C LYS A 221 50.98 -2.08 -21.02
N SER A 222 50.48 -1.61 -22.17
CA SER A 222 49.54 -0.47 -22.21
C SER A 222 48.09 -0.87 -21.89
N ALA A 223 47.65 -2.06 -22.32
CA ALA A 223 46.39 -2.64 -21.87
C ALA A 223 46.38 -2.95 -20.36
N CYS A 224 47.56 -3.28 -19.79
CA CYS A 224 47.72 -3.59 -18.37
C CYS A 224 47.54 -2.35 -17.47
N PHE A 225 48.00 -1.16 -17.89
CA PHE A 225 47.89 0.08 -17.10
C PHE A 225 46.45 0.55 -16.89
N LEU A 226 45.57 0.38 -17.89
CA LEU A 226 44.16 0.73 -17.75
C LEU A 226 43.38 -0.28 -16.90
N ALA A 227 43.73 -1.57 -17.02
CA ALA A 227 43.09 -2.65 -16.28
C ALA A 227 43.47 -2.67 -14.79
N GLN A 228 44.67 -2.20 -14.42
CA GLN A 228 45.12 -2.08 -13.02
C GLN A 228 44.38 -0.99 -12.24
N ASN A 229 43.80 0.02 -12.90
CA ASN A 229 43.06 1.10 -12.23
C ASN A 229 41.55 0.82 -12.06
N LEU A 230 41.03 -0.28 -12.63
CA LEU A 230 39.62 -0.71 -12.55
C LEU A 230 39.38 -1.67 -11.38
N ALA A 231 39.97 -1.39 -10.22
CA ALA A 231 39.90 -2.28 -9.07
C ALA A 231 38.53 -2.23 -8.39
N ILE A 232 37.53 -2.92 -8.96
CA ILE A 232 36.23 -3.09 -8.31
C ILE A 232 36.43 -4.04 -7.14
N GLN A 233 36.09 -3.59 -5.94
CA GLN A 233 35.97 -4.46 -4.77
C GLN A 233 34.55 -5.03 -4.73
N ASP A 234 34.44 -6.30 -4.33
CA ASP A 234 33.18 -6.99 -4.06
C ASP A 234 32.13 -7.04 -5.20
N TYR A 235 32.58 -7.57 -6.34
CA TYR A 235 31.74 -7.92 -7.48
C TYR A 235 30.49 -8.75 -7.10
N GLU A 236 30.68 -9.73 -6.22
CA GLU A 236 29.66 -10.68 -5.79
C GLU A 236 28.52 -9.96 -5.05
N SER A 237 28.85 -9.01 -4.16
CA SER A 237 27.88 -8.14 -3.48
C SER A 237 27.02 -7.39 -4.48
N MET A 238 27.61 -6.85 -5.55
CA MET A 238 26.85 -6.11 -6.56
C MET A 238 25.92 -6.99 -7.40
N ILE A 239 26.38 -8.17 -7.84
CA ILE A 239 25.52 -9.14 -8.56
C ILE A 239 24.35 -9.58 -7.68
N LYS A 240 24.57 -9.81 -6.39
CA LYS A 240 23.48 -10.07 -5.43
C LYS A 240 22.48 -8.91 -5.35
N GLY A 241 22.98 -7.67 -5.37
CA GLY A 241 22.16 -6.47 -5.45
C GLY A 241 21.27 -6.42 -6.70
N LEU A 242 21.86 -6.65 -7.88
CA LEU A 242 21.15 -6.69 -9.16
C LEU A 242 20.10 -7.80 -9.22
N LYS A 243 20.38 -8.96 -8.64
CA LYS A 243 19.41 -10.05 -8.54
C LYS A 243 18.18 -9.64 -7.74
N ARG A 244 18.36 -9.04 -6.55
CA ARG A 244 17.23 -8.52 -5.75
C ARG A 244 16.46 -7.44 -6.52
N PHE A 245 17.17 -6.55 -7.21
CA PHE A 245 16.52 -5.52 -8.03
C PHE A 245 15.66 -6.13 -9.15
N LYS A 246 16.12 -7.20 -9.81
CA LYS A 246 15.34 -7.97 -10.80
C LYS A 246 14.10 -8.63 -10.18
N GLU A 247 14.22 -9.13 -8.95
CA GLU A 247 13.07 -9.63 -8.19
C GLU A 247 12.07 -8.50 -7.90
N ALA A 248 12.53 -7.29 -7.55
CA ALA A 248 11.66 -6.13 -7.37
C ALA A 248 10.90 -5.76 -8.65
N GLN A 249 11.56 -5.78 -9.82
CA GLN A 249 10.89 -5.56 -11.12
C GLN A 249 9.78 -6.60 -11.38
N SER A 250 10.03 -7.86 -11.02
CA SER A 250 9.04 -8.93 -11.13
C SER A 250 7.89 -8.76 -10.12
N GLY A 251 8.23 -8.29 -8.91
CA GLY A 251 7.30 -7.93 -7.86
C GLY A 251 6.36 -6.79 -8.28
N LEU A 252 6.88 -5.74 -8.92
CA LEU A 252 6.10 -4.62 -9.46
C LEU A 252 5.06 -5.07 -10.50
N LYS A 253 5.45 -5.94 -11.44
CA LYS A 253 4.53 -6.53 -12.42
C LYS A 253 3.42 -7.34 -11.74
N SER A 254 3.78 -8.10 -10.71
CA SER A 254 2.83 -8.90 -9.92
C SER A 254 1.89 -8.02 -9.11
N LEU A 255 2.41 -6.96 -8.49
CA LEU A 255 1.64 -5.97 -7.74
C LEU A 255 0.61 -5.25 -8.62
N ASN A 256 1.01 -4.82 -9.82
CA ASN A 256 0.09 -4.23 -10.79
C ASN A 256 -1.06 -5.20 -11.15
N THR A 257 -0.75 -6.49 -11.27
CA THR A 257 -1.75 -7.53 -11.50
C THR A 257 -2.70 -7.67 -10.29
N SER A 258 -2.18 -7.70 -9.07
CA SER A 258 -2.98 -7.75 -7.84
C SER A 258 -3.92 -6.54 -7.69
N ILE A 259 -3.46 -5.33 -8.01
CA ILE A 259 -4.31 -4.12 -7.99
C ILE A 259 -5.41 -4.22 -9.05
N LYS A 260 -5.11 -4.77 -10.23
CA LYS A 260 -6.13 -4.99 -11.28
C LYS A 260 -7.18 -6.02 -10.86
N THR A 261 -6.83 -7.09 -10.15
CA THR A 261 -7.80 -8.08 -9.68
C THR A 261 -8.69 -7.54 -8.55
N MET A 262 -8.19 -6.63 -7.72
CA MET A 262 -8.99 -5.95 -6.69
C MET A 262 -10.18 -5.17 -7.26
N LYS A 263 -10.11 -4.71 -8.52
CA LYS A 263 -11.26 -4.07 -9.22
C LYS A 263 -12.52 -4.93 -9.23
N PHE A 264 -12.34 -6.25 -9.25
CA PHE A 264 -13.42 -7.22 -9.35
C PHE A 264 -13.76 -7.87 -8.00
N ASN A 265 -13.04 -7.52 -6.94
CA ASN A 265 -13.28 -8.06 -5.60
C ASN A 265 -14.44 -7.32 -4.92
N LYS A 266 -15.65 -7.63 -5.37
CA LYS A 266 -16.91 -7.06 -4.86
C LYS A 266 -17.63 -8.07 -3.99
N ASN A 267 -17.92 -7.68 -2.76
CA ASN A 267 -18.72 -8.40 -1.78
C ASN A 267 -19.52 -7.39 -0.97
N LEU A 268 -20.31 -7.88 0.00
CA LEU A 268 -21.18 -7.01 0.79
C LEU A 268 -20.39 -5.91 1.52
N GLU A 269 -19.26 -6.28 2.14
CA GLU A 269 -18.38 -5.41 2.91
C GLU A 269 -17.77 -4.30 2.05
N THR A 270 -17.19 -4.69 0.92
CA THR A 270 -16.52 -3.76 -0.01
C THR A 270 -17.52 -2.87 -0.76
N GLU A 271 -18.72 -3.36 -1.06
CA GLU A 271 -19.77 -2.55 -1.69
C GLU A 271 -20.36 -1.52 -0.72
N ALA A 272 -20.46 -1.82 0.57
CA ALA A 272 -20.91 -0.87 1.58
C ALA A 272 -19.99 0.36 1.71
N LEU A 273 -18.70 0.25 1.35
CA LEU A 273 -17.76 1.39 1.32
C LEU A 273 -18.20 2.50 0.36
N LYS A 274 -19.04 2.20 -0.65
CA LYS A 274 -19.54 3.20 -1.61
C LYS A 274 -20.41 4.27 -0.97
N HIS A 275 -20.97 3.99 0.20
CA HIS A 275 -21.78 4.93 0.96
C HIS A 275 -20.95 6.06 1.60
N PHE A 276 -19.62 5.90 1.70
CA PHE A 276 -18.74 6.99 2.08
C PHE A 276 -18.53 7.96 0.91
N SER A 277 -19.52 8.83 0.71
CA SER A 277 -19.49 9.87 -0.32
C SER A 277 -18.35 10.85 -0.06
N GLY A 278 -17.69 11.33 -1.13
CA GLY A 278 -16.60 12.29 -1.00
C GLY A 278 -15.34 11.73 -0.32
N SER A 279 -15.14 10.40 -0.30
CA SER A 279 -14.03 9.75 0.41
C SER A 279 -12.63 10.29 0.07
N LEU A 280 -12.38 10.66 -1.20
CA LEU A 280 -11.15 11.35 -1.61
C LEU A 280 -10.94 12.65 -0.81
N ARG A 281 -11.98 13.51 -0.78
CA ARG A 281 -11.93 14.81 -0.10
C ARG A 281 -11.75 14.65 1.41
N HIS A 282 -12.44 13.68 2.01
CA HIS A 282 -12.29 13.39 3.44
C HIS A 282 -10.91 12.84 3.78
N SER A 283 -10.35 11.97 2.92
CA SER A 283 -8.98 11.48 3.05
C SER A 283 -7.96 12.61 2.97
N GLU A 284 -8.09 13.50 1.98
CA GLU A 284 -7.26 14.70 1.81
C GLU A 284 -7.31 15.61 3.05
N ILE A 285 -8.53 16.00 3.48
CA ILE A 285 -8.72 16.89 4.63
C ILE A 285 -8.08 16.30 5.88
N LEU A 286 -8.41 15.05 6.21
CA LEU A 286 -7.94 14.47 7.45
C LEU A 286 -6.44 14.16 7.41
N GLY A 287 -5.94 13.62 6.29
CA GLY A 287 -4.53 13.31 6.11
C GLY A 287 -3.65 14.55 6.29
N TYR A 288 -3.94 15.64 5.58
CA TYR A 288 -3.17 16.87 5.71
C TYR A 288 -3.36 17.55 7.07
N ALA A 289 -4.56 17.55 7.64
CA ALA A 289 -4.76 18.09 8.98
C ALA A 289 -3.91 17.35 10.01
N VAL A 290 -3.91 16.02 9.98
CA VAL A 290 -3.12 15.22 10.92
C VAL A 290 -1.63 15.43 10.70
N GLN A 291 -1.17 15.52 9.45
CA GLN A 291 0.23 15.88 9.17
C GLN A 291 0.61 17.24 9.75
N GLY A 292 -0.25 18.27 9.61
CA GLY A 292 0.03 19.58 10.20
C GLY A 292 0.17 19.54 11.72
N VAL A 293 -0.68 18.76 12.40
CA VAL A 293 -0.58 18.54 13.85
C VAL A 293 0.65 17.72 14.23
N ILE A 294 1.05 16.73 13.42
CA ILE A 294 2.30 15.98 13.59
C ILE A 294 3.51 16.92 13.47
N SER A 295 3.55 17.78 12.45
CA SER A 295 4.61 18.78 12.27
C SER A 295 4.72 19.71 13.48
N MET A 296 3.59 20.20 14.02
CA MET A 296 3.58 21.00 15.26
C MET A 296 4.15 20.23 16.45
N ARG A 297 3.79 18.95 16.60
CA ARG A 297 4.34 18.09 17.66
C ARG A 297 5.85 17.88 17.51
N LEU A 298 6.33 17.58 16.30
CA LEU A 298 7.75 17.37 16.03
C LEU A 298 8.53 18.65 16.31
N ALA A 299 8.04 19.81 15.89
CA ALA A 299 8.67 21.09 16.22
C ALA A 299 8.79 21.33 17.73
N ILE A 300 7.78 20.94 18.52
CA ILE A 300 7.85 20.98 20.01
C ILE A 300 8.90 20.02 20.56
N GLN A 301 9.12 18.87 19.93
CA GLN A 301 10.12 17.90 20.38
C GLN A 301 11.54 18.41 20.15
N GLU A 302 11.79 19.01 18.99
CA GLU A 302 13.09 19.58 18.59
C GLU A 302 13.30 21.03 19.06
N GLU A 303 12.51 21.49 20.04
CA GLU A 303 12.66 22.84 20.62
C GLU A 303 14.07 23.12 21.15
N PRO A 304 14.71 22.23 21.94
CA PRO A 304 16.08 22.46 22.42
C PRO A 304 17.10 22.64 21.29
N GLU A 305 17.00 21.83 20.24
CA GLU A 305 17.89 21.80 19.08
C GLU A 305 17.73 23.09 18.26
N PHE A 306 16.49 23.49 17.99
CA PHE A 306 16.20 24.70 17.22
C PHE A 306 16.55 25.97 17.97
N GLN A 307 16.37 26.01 19.29
CA GLN A 307 16.75 27.17 20.11
C GLN A 307 18.28 27.36 20.19
N GLN A 308 19.05 26.26 20.21
CA GLN A 308 20.52 26.31 20.25
C GLN A 308 21.15 26.93 19.00
N ILE A 309 20.42 26.99 17.87
CA ILE A 309 20.94 27.57 16.64
C ILE A 309 20.92 29.10 16.64
N ILE A 310 20.00 29.74 17.38
CA ILE A 310 19.80 31.19 17.40
C ILE A 310 21.11 31.98 17.58
N PRO A 311 21.95 31.73 18.61
CA PRO A 311 23.20 32.47 18.77
C PRO A 311 24.21 32.22 17.65
N LYS A 312 24.15 31.04 17.00
CA LYS A 312 25.04 30.66 15.90
C LYS A 312 24.72 31.41 14.60
N LEU A 313 23.48 31.86 14.38
CA LEU A 313 23.05 32.53 13.14
C LEU A 313 23.82 33.79 12.79
N SER A 314 24.44 34.45 13.78
CA SER A 314 25.30 35.63 13.57
C SER A 314 26.46 35.36 12.61
N ILE A 315 26.93 34.11 12.52
CA ILE A 315 28.01 33.72 11.60
C ILE A 315 27.62 33.90 10.14
N ILE A 316 26.34 33.68 9.79
CA ILE A 316 25.84 33.83 8.41
C ILE A 316 26.06 35.27 7.96
N THR A 317 25.67 36.23 8.81
CA THR A 317 25.79 37.67 8.47
C THR A 317 27.25 38.08 8.27
N ALA A 318 28.17 37.51 9.05
CA ALA A 318 29.61 37.78 8.91
C ALA A 318 30.20 37.24 7.58
N GLN A 319 29.60 36.22 6.99
CA GLN A 319 30.06 35.58 5.76
C GLN A 319 29.37 36.09 4.48
N LEU A 320 28.41 37.01 4.58
CA LEU A 320 27.71 37.58 3.40
C LEU A 320 28.58 38.52 2.54
N ILE A 321 29.89 38.64 2.82
CA ILE A 321 30.81 39.50 2.08
C ILE A 321 31.39 38.72 0.88
N GLY A 322 30.65 38.61 -0.22
CA GLY A 322 31.08 37.91 -1.44
C GLY A 322 30.06 37.87 -2.58
N ASN A 323 30.50 37.43 -3.77
CA ASN A 323 29.74 37.31 -5.04
C ASN A 323 28.62 36.24 -5.03
N SER A 324 27.80 36.20 -3.99
CA SER A 324 26.61 35.35 -3.96
C SER A 324 25.49 35.96 -4.81
N SER A 325 24.61 35.12 -5.36
CA SER A 325 23.46 35.64 -6.10
C SER A 325 22.56 36.47 -5.18
N GLN A 326 21.77 37.37 -5.77
CA GLN A 326 20.79 38.16 -5.00
C GLN A 326 19.77 37.27 -4.28
N GLU A 327 19.45 36.11 -4.84
CA GLU A 327 18.55 35.12 -4.23
C GLU A 327 19.19 34.44 -3.02
N ASP A 328 20.45 34.00 -3.14
CA ASP A 328 21.18 33.39 -2.00
C ASP A 328 21.30 34.38 -0.84
N GLN A 329 21.66 35.64 -1.13
CA GLN A 329 21.77 36.69 -0.11
C GLN A 329 20.44 36.89 0.61
N LYS A 330 19.32 36.99 -0.14
CA LYS A 330 18.00 37.14 0.44
C LYS A 330 17.63 35.96 1.35
N ASN A 331 17.82 34.73 0.88
CA ASN A 331 17.48 33.52 1.64
C ASN A 331 18.30 33.43 2.94
N LEU A 332 19.60 33.72 2.89
CA LEU A 332 20.51 33.69 4.04
C LEU A 332 20.23 34.83 5.03
N GLU A 333 19.85 36.01 4.54
CA GLU A 333 19.42 37.12 5.40
C GLU A 333 18.12 36.82 6.13
N GLU A 334 17.15 36.17 5.47
CA GLU A 334 15.91 35.73 6.11
C GLU A 334 16.20 34.69 7.20
N LEU A 335 17.08 33.73 6.92
CA LEU A 335 17.55 32.74 7.91
C LEU A 335 18.21 33.41 9.11
N ALA A 336 19.11 34.39 8.88
CA ALA A 336 19.80 35.10 9.96
C ALA A 336 18.85 35.89 10.88
N LYS A 337 17.66 36.26 10.38
CA LYS A 337 16.62 37.02 11.12
C LYS A 337 15.53 36.12 11.72
N MET A 338 15.69 34.79 11.70
CA MET A 338 14.61 33.89 12.13
C MET A 338 14.38 33.81 13.64
N GLY A 339 15.36 34.18 14.48
CA GLY A 339 15.31 34.02 15.94
C GLY A 339 13.97 34.48 16.57
N PRO A 340 13.55 35.75 16.38
CA PRO A 340 12.27 36.24 16.91
C PRO A 340 11.04 35.50 16.36
N HIS A 341 11.07 35.03 15.11
CA HIS A 341 9.98 34.27 14.51
C HIS A 341 9.88 32.87 15.13
N LEU A 342 11.03 32.25 15.41
CA LEU A 342 11.12 30.95 16.08
C LEU A 342 10.60 31.03 17.52
N GLU A 343 11.01 32.06 18.28
CA GLU A 343 10.50 32.32 19.63
C GLU A 343 8.98 32.54 19.65
N ALA A 344 8.45 33.33 18.71
CA ALA A 344 7.02 33.56 18.58
C ALA A 344 6.24 32.28 18.23
N MET A 345 6.77 31.47 17.30
CA MET A 345 6.21 30.16 16.96
C MET A 345 6.11 29.27 18.21
N TYR A 346 7.20 29.12 18.97
CA TYR A 346 7.21 28.30 20.18
C TYR A 346 6.26 28.80 21.27
N SER A 347 6.09 30.12 21.41
CA SER A 347 5.10 30.69 22.32
C SER A 347 3.68 30.21 21.98
N THR A 348 3.29 30.24 20.70
CA THR A 348 1.97 29.77 20.26
C THR A 348 1.83 28.24 20.31
N LEU A 349 2.88 27.49 19.95
CA LEU A 349 2.92 26.02 20.06
C LEU A 349 2.73 25.55 21.51
N ASN A 350 3.42 26.18 22.46
CA ASN A 350 3.30 25.85 23.87
C ASN A 350 1.87 26.13 24.38
N THR A 351 1.27 27.26 23.98
CA THR A 351 -0.14 27.55 24.30
C THR A 351 -1.08 26.50 23.74
N TRP A 352 -0.89 26.08 22.49
CA TRP A 352 -1.70 25.05 21.84
C TRP A 352 -1.55 23.67 22.50
N LYS A 353 -0.31 23.26 22.83
CA LYS A 353 0.02 21.99 23.51
C LYS A 353 -0.75 21.81 24.82
N PHE A 354 -0.84 22.86 25.63
CA PHE A 354 -1.52 22.78 26.93
C PHE A 354 -3.05 22.93 26.84
N SER A 355 -3.57 23.58 25.80
CA SER A 355 -5.00 23.87 25.67
C SER A 355 -5.80 22.86 24.84
N SER A 356 -5.13 22.02 24.03
CA SER A 356 -5.80 21.21 23.00
C SER A 356 -5.93 19.72 23.32
N PHE A 357 -5.17 19.21 24.29
CA PHE A 357 -5.06 17.79 24.56
C PHE A 357 -5.58 17.43 25.96
N ILE A 358 -6.89 17.31 26.09
CA ILE A 358 -7.53 16.70 27.24
C ILE A 358 -7.46 15.17 27.05
N GLU A 359 -7.09 14.42 28.08
CA GLU A 359 -7.17 12.95 28.08
C GLU A 359 -8.64 12.55 27.90
N ASP A 360 -9.03 12.28 26.66
CA ASP A 360 -10.38 11.90 26.32
C ASP A 360 -10.39 10.54 25.64
N ASN A 361 -10.95 9.53 26.31
CA ASN A 361 -11.27 8.21 25.76
C ASN A 361 -12.56 8.19 24.95
N SER A 362 -13.11 9.37 24.61
CA SER A 362 -14.31 9.52 23.82
C SER A 362 -14.23 8.80 22.49
N THR A 363 -15.31 8.09 22.19
CA THR A 363 -15.59 7.47 20.90
C THR A 363 -16.35 8.42 19.97
N ASN A 364 -16.60 9.65 20.40
CA ASN A 364 -17.15 10.71 19.56
C ASN A 364 -16.01 11.43 18.84
N LEU A 365 -15.86 11.14 17.54
CA LEU A 365 -14.85 11.77 16.67
C LEU A 365 -14.90 13.31 16.70
N LEU A 366 -16.06 13.91 16.96
CA LEU A 366 -16.20 15.36 17.01
C LEU A 366 -15.40 15.99 18.14
N ASN A 367 -15.17 15.29 19.24
CA ASN A 367 -14.36 15.80 20.35
C ASN A 367 -12.91 16.08 19.93
N TYR A 368 -12.41 15.38 18.92
CA TYR A 368 -11.06 15.59 18.38
C TYR A 368 -10.97 16.80 17.44
N SER A 369 -12.09 17.36 16.98
CA SER A 369 -12.10 18.54 16.11
C SER A 369 -11.49 19.77 16.79
N LYS A 370 -11.61 19.85 18.12
CA LYS A 370 -11.10 20.99 18.90
C LYS A 370 -9.59 21.16 18.79
N ILE A 371 -8.86 20.06 18.59
CA ILE A 371 -7.41 20.07 18.38
C ILE A 371 -7.06 20.91 17.14
N PHE A 372 -7.79 20.72 16.05
CA PHE A 372 -7.58 21.44 14.79
C PHE A 372 -8.11 22.87 14.84
N GLU A 373 -9.20 23.14 15.56
CA GLU A 373 -9.66 24.52 15.81
C GLU A 373 -8.59 25.35 16.51
N ASN A 374 -8.00 24.81 17.57
CA ASN A 374 -6.94 25.50 18.30
C ASN A 374 -5.63 25.56 17.49
N ALA A 375 -5.34 24.55 16.66
CA ALA A 375 -4.14 24.51 15.81
C ALA A 375 -4.10 25.68 14.80
N GLN A 376 -5.26 26.23 14.42
CA GLN A 376 -5.32 27.42 13.54
C GLN A 376 -4.69 28.67 14.18
N LEU A 377 -4.55 28.71 15.50
CA LEU A 377 -3.97 29.83 16.23
C LEU A 377 -2.44 29.74 16.32
N VAL A 378 -1.86 28.59 15.95
CA VAL A 378 -0.41 28.39 15.98
C VAL A 378 0.20 29.11 14.79
N THR A 379 1.11 30.05 15.07
CA THR A 379 1.90 30.73 14.03
C THR A 379 3.04 29.81 13.61
N GLY A 380 3.26 29.67 12.30
CA GLY A 380 4.42 28.97 11.74
C GLY A 380 5.51 29.92 11.25
N ILE A 381 6.56 29.36 10.67
CA ILE A 381 7.62 30.09 9.98
C ILE A 381 7.40 29.98 8.47
N GLU A 382 7.15 31.10 7.80
CA GLU A 382 6.86 31.16 6.36
C GLU A 382 8.13 31.28 5.49
N LEU A 383 9.20 30.61 5.90
CA LEU A 383 10.45 30.55 5.14
C LEU A 383 10.46 29.32 4.22
N ASN A 384 11.11 29.46 3.07
CA ASN A 384 11.39 28.32 2.18
C ASN A 384 12.72 27.67 2.58
N PHE A 385 12.67 26.78 3.57
CA PHE A 385 13.85 26.09 4.08
C PHE A 385 14.59 25.27 3.01
N SER A 386 13.90 24.77 1.98
CA SER A 386 14.56 24.07 0.86
C SER A 386 15.47 25.00 0.06
N ASN A 387 15.01 26.20 -0.29
CA ASN A 387 15.84 27.19 -0.98
C ASN A 387 16.97 27.72 -0.07
N ILE A 388 16.69 27.87 1.22
CA ILE A 388 17.69 28.27 2.22
C ILE A 388 18.78 27.22 2.36
N ALA A 389 18.45 25.93 2.45
CA ALA A 389 19.42 24.83 2.51
C ALA A 389 20.35 24.84 1.28
N ILE A 390 19.81 25.09 0.08
CA ILE A 390 20.61 25.24 -1.14
C ILE A 390 21.56 26.45 -1.04
N SER A 391 21.04 27.59 -0.56
CA SER A 391 21.84 28.81 -0.41
C SER A 391 22.95 28.64 0.63
N LEU A 392 22.68 27.89 1.71
CA LEU A 392 23.64 27.57 2.77
C LEU A 392 24.72 26.59 2.29
N ASN A 393 24.34 25.58 1.51
CA ASN A 393 25.28 24.71 0.80
C ASN A 393 26.27 25.49 -0.06
N ASN A 394 25.77 26.45 -0.84
CA ASN A 394 26.60 27.32 -1.68
C ASN A 394 27.56 28.17 -0.84
N LEU A 395 27.08 28.70 0.30
CA LEU A 395 27.91 29.45 1.23
C LEU A 395 29.04 28.58 1.82
N ILE A 396 28.70 27.38 2.32
CA ILE A 396 29.63 26.42 2.91
C ILE A 396 30.74 26.06 1.92
N ALA A 397 30.40 25.83 0.65
CA ALA A 397 31.37 25.52 -0.40
C ALA A 397 32.36 26.66 -0.68
N GLY A 398 31.96 27.92 -0.44
CA GLY A 398 32.79 29.11 -0.63
C GLY A 398 33.66 29.48 0.58
N VAL A 399 33.44 28.88 1.75
CA VAL A 399 34.16 29.20 2.98
C VAL A 399 35.49 28.43 3.05
N GLY A 400 36.59 29.19 3.14
CA GLY A 400 37.94 28.64 3.28
C GLY A 400 38.35 28.31 4.71
N ASP A 401 37.73 28.93 5.72
CA ASP A 401 38.01 28.71 7.13
C ASP A 401 37.27 27.47 7.65
N GLU A 402 38.01 26.48 8.17
CA GLU A 402 37.44 25.20 8.59
C GLU A 402 36.52 25.32 9.81
N GLU A 403 36.85 26.19 10.76
CA GLU A 403 36.05 26.38 11.96
C GLU A 403 34.71 27.04 11.62
N VAL A 404 34.72 28.02 10.71
CA VAL A 404 33.51 28.65 10.17
C VAL A 404 32.69 27.63 9.39
N ARG A 405 33.35 26.79 8.58
CA ARG A 405 32.69 25.78 7.76
C ARG A 405 31.94 24.75 8.61
N GLU A 406 32.55 24.23 9.68
CA GLU A 406 31.89 23.30 10.59
C GLU A 406 30.69 23.94 11.30
N LYS A 407 30.80 25.20 11.75
CA LYS A 407 29.67 25.93 12.35
C LYS A 407 28.51 26.15 11.37
N LEU A 408 28.79 26.32 10.08
CA LEU A 408 27.75 26.44 9.06
C LEU A 408 27.08 25.09 8.76
N LYS A 409 27.83 23.97 8.80
CA LYS A 409 27.25 22.62 8.68
C LYS A 409 26.32 22.27 9.84
N ASP A 410 26.64 22.71 11.06
CA ASP A 410 25.71 22.61 12.20
C ASP A 410 24.38 23.31 11.91
N ILE A 411 24.43 24.52 11.31
CA ILE A 411 23.23 25.26 10.91
C ILE A 411 22.49 24.54 9.79
N GLU A 412 23.21 24.00 8.82
CA GLU A 412 22.64 23.24 7.71
C GLU A 412 21.85 22.03 8.19
N THR A 413 22.42 21.26 9.11
CA THR A 413 21.76 20.09 9.70
C THR A 413 20.42 20.47 10.34
N VAL A 414 20.39 21.57 11.11
CA VAL A 414 19.15 22.06 11.74
C VAL A 414 18.17 22.61 10.69
N VAL A 415 18.63 23.32 9.66
CA VAL A 415 17.77 23.83 8.58
C VAL A 415 17.13 22.70 7.78
N ASP A 416 17.88 21.62 7.53
CA ASP A 416 17.35 20.42 6.87
C ASP A 416 16.26 19.77 7.71
N GLU A 417 16.46 19.65 9.03
CA GLU A 417 15.44 19.15 9.96
C GLU A 417 14.20 20.05 10.01
N MET A 418 14.37 21.37 10.04
CA MET A 418 13.25 22.34 9.94
C MET A 418 12.47 22.18 8.62
N ASN A 419 13.18 21.91 7.52
CA ASN A 419 12.57 21.66 6.22
C ASN A 419 11.76 20.36 6.22
N GLU A 420 12.30 19.28 6.79
CA GLU A 420 11.64 17.98 6.91
C GLU A 420 10.38 18.05 7.78
N ILE A 421 10.45 18.71 8.93
CA ILE A 421 9.29 18.90 9.82
C ILE A 421 8.23 19.79 9.16
N GLY A 422 8.65 20.80 8.40
CA GLY A 422 7.77 21.74 7.73
C GLY A 422 7.12 22.73 8.69
N LEU A 423 7.85 23.80 9.05
CA LEU A 423 7.42 24.79 10.05
C LEU A 423 6.38 25.80 9.57
N ASN A 424 6.01 25.78 8.28
CA ASN A 424 4.93 26.62 7.77
C ASN A 424 3.57 25.99 8.12
N PHE A 425 3.10 26.20 9.35
CA PHE A 425 1.83 25.68 9.82
C PHE A 425 0.60 26.40 9.24
N SER A 426 0.75 27.66 8.80
CA SER A 426 -0.36 28.46 8.27
C SER A 426 -0.96 27.84 7.00
N ARG A 427 -0.16 27.06 6.24
CA ARG A 427 -0.61 26.28 5.07
C ARG A 427 -1.76 25.30 5.38
N TYR A 428 -1.90 24.85 6.63
CA TYR A 428 -2.94 23.92 7.05
C TYR A 428 -4.22 24.61 7.54
N SER A 429 -4.21 25.94 7.73
CA SER A 429 -5.32 26.68 8.35
C SER A 429 -6.67 26.45 7.67
N LYS A 430 -6.70 26.41 6.33
CA LYS A 430 -7.92 26.09 5.56
C LYS A 430 -8.42 24.69 5.88
N ILE A 431 -7.53 23.70 5.82
CA ILE A 431 -7.89 22.28 6.01
C ILE A 431 -8.35 22.03 7.45
N PHE A 432 -7.73 22.67 8.45
CA PHE A 432 -8.16 22.57 9.85
C PHE A 432 -9.63 22.97 10.07
N LYS A 433 -10.12 24.00 9.35
CA LYS A 433 -11.53 24.42 9.43
C LYS A 433 -12.49 23.37 8.87
N GLU A 434 -12.03 22.56 7.92
CA GLU A 434 -12.86 21.56 7.24
C GLU A 434 -12.94 20.23 8.01
N VAL A 435 -12.07 20.00 9.00
CA VAL A 435 -12.00 18.71 9.73
C VAL A 435 -13.31 18.36 10.43
N ASN A 436 -14.00 19.33 11.04
CA ASN A 436 -15.25 19.07 11.74
C ASN A 436 -16.29 18.41 10.80
N GLY A 437 -16.43 18.93 9.57
CA GLY A 437 -17.31 18.34 8.56
C GLY A 437 -16.92 16.91 8.18
N THR A 438 -15.61 16.63 8.07
CA THR A 438 -15.10 15.28 7.82
C THR A 438 -15.38 14.33 9.00
N MET A 439 -15.20 14.76 10.25
CA MET A 439 -15.50 13.94 11.42
C MET A 439 -17.00 13.63 11.54
N GLN A 440 -17.87 14.57 11.18
CA GLN A 440 -19.31 14.33 11.09
C GLN A 440 -19.65 13.28 10.01
N ALA A 441 -19.07 13.43 8.82
CA ALA A 441 -19.29 12.50 7.72
C ALA A 441 -18.81 11.07 8.06
N LEU A 442 -17.65 10.94 8.72
CA LEU A 442 -17.14 9.64 9.19
C LEU A 442 -18.05 9.00 10.23
N ASN A 443 -18.54 9.78 11.20
CA ASN A 443 -19.45 9.25 12.22
C ASN A 443 -20.76 8.74 11.58
N VAL A 444 -21.34 9.50 10.65
CA VAL A 444 -22.52 9.06 9.89
C VAL A 444 -22.21 7.81 9.07
N PHE A 445 -21.07 7.79 8.39
CA PHE A 445 -20.64 6.63 7.59
C PHE A 445 -20.48 5.36 8.42
N PHE A 446 -19.80 5.40 9.57
CA PHE A 446 -19.60 4.19 10.37
C PHE A 446 -20.92 3.61 10.90
N VAL A 447 -21.89 4.47 11.23
CA VAL A 447 -23.25 4.04 11.58
C VAL A 447 -23.94 3.39 10.38
N ASP A 448 -23.95 4.04 9.21
CA ASP A 448 -24.59 3.50 8.01
C ASP A 448 -23.92 2.18 7.59
N TYR A 449 -22.59 2.13 7.56
CA TYR A 449 -21.81 0.94 7.20
C TYR A 449 -22.18 -0.27 8.06
N ASP A 450 -22.22 -0.12 9.39
CA ASP A 450 -22.61 -1.21 10.29
C ASP A 450 -24.02 -1.74 9.98
N THR A 451 -25.00 -0.84 9.78
CA THR A 451 -26.36 -1.25 9.41
C THR A 451 -26.43 -1.97 8.07
N LYS A 452 -25.68 -1.51 7.06
CA LYS A 452 -25.64 -2.12 5.73
C LYS A 452 -25.01 -3.50 5.70
N ILE A 453 -24.15 -3.81 6.66
CA ILE A 453 -23.57 -5.15 6.79
C ILE A 453 -24.43 -6.05 7.67
N TYR A 454 -24.94 -5.53 8.78
CA TYR A 454 -25.70 -6.32 9.74
C TYR A 454 -27.06 -6.79 9.17
N ASP A 455 -27.84 -5.89 8.55
CA ASP A 455 -29.19 -6.21 8.09
C ASP A 455 -29.22 -7.36 7.06
N PRO A 456 -28.35 -7.40 6.04
CA PRO A 456 -28.33 -8.50 5.08
C PRO A 456 -27.83 -9.82 5.68
N ILE A 457 -26.90 -9.79 6.64
CA ILE A 457 -26.42 -10.99 7.34
C ILE A 457 -27.57 -11.62 8.13
N ILE A 458 -28.29 -10.83 8.93
CA ILE A 458 -29.44 -11.29 9.71
C ILE A 458 -30.60 -11.72 8.80
N ALA A 459 -30.83 -11.05 7.67
CA ALA A 459 -31.83 -11.48 6.69
C ALA A 459 -31.49 -12.85 6.08
N LYS A 460 -30.20 -13.11 5.80
CA LYS A 460 -29.72 -14.40 5.28
C LYS A 460 -29.83 -15.52 6.31
N GLU A 461 -29.56 -15.25 7.59
CA GLU A 461 -29.75 -16.22 8.68
C GLU A 461 -31.23 -16.55 8.88
N ARG A 462 -32.12 -15.54 8.96
CA ARG A 462 -33.56 -15.77 9.06
C ARG A 462 -34.11 -16.59 7.89
N ASN A 463 -33.64 -16.36 6.66
CA ASN A 463 -34.10 -17.10 5.48
C ASN A 463 -33.67 -18.59 5.51
N LYS A 464 -32.50 -18.90 6.11
CA LYS A 464 -32.10 -20.30 6.34
C LYS A 464 -33.05 -21.00 7.31
N ASP A 465 -33.48 -20.33 8.36
CA ASP A 465 -34.43 -20.89 9.34
C ASP A 465 -35.80 -21.18 8.71
N TYR A 466 -36.31 -20.28 7.86
CA TYR A 466 -37.55 -20.52 7.11
C TYR A 466 -37.39 -21.70 6.13
N THR A 467 -36.26 -21.80 5.43
CA THR A 467 -35.99 -22.91 4.52
C THR A 467 -35.98 -24.25 5.28
N ALA A 468 -35.30 -24.30 6.43
CA ALA A 468 -35.29 -25.48 7.30
C ALA A 468 -36.71 -25.81 7.81
N MET A 469 -37.48 -24.82 8.24
CA MET A 469 -38.86 -24.98 8.69
C MET A 469 -39.77 -25.55 7.59
N TYR A 470 -39.72 -24.99 6.36
CA TYR A 470 -40.52 -25.49 5.24
C TYR A 470 -40.11 -26.91 4.80
N THR A 471 -38.82 -27.25 4.86
CA THR A 471 -38.39 -28.64 4.60
C THR A 471 -38.93 -29.61 5.66
N LEU A 472 -38.98 -29.21 6.94
CA LEU A 472 -39.50 -30.04 8.01
C LEU A 472 -41.01 -30.26 7.89
N ILE A 473 -41.76 -29.20 7.55
CA ILE A 473 -43.21 -29.27 7.28
C ILE A 473 -43.48 -30.15 6.05
N GLY A 474 -42.70 -30.01 4.98
CA GLY A 474 -42.83 -30.82 3.77
C GLY A 474 -42.59 -32.31 4.03
N VAL A 475 -41.56 -32.66 4.81
CA VAL A 475 -41.29 -34.05 5.20
C VAL A 475 -42.41 -34.61 6.08
N GLY A 476 -42.92 -33.82 7.04
CA GLY A 476 -44.05 -34.22 7.87
C GLY A 476 -45.33 -34.49 7.07
N ALA A 477 -45.63 -33.63 6.10
CA ALA A 477 -46.79 -33.82 5.21
C ALA A 477 -46.64 -35.07 4.32
N ALA A 478 -45.44 -35.34 3.80
CA ALA A 478 -45.18 -36.53 2.99
C ALA A 478 -45.35 -37.83 3.79
N ILE A 479 -44.84 -37.87 5.04
CA ILE A 479 -45.02 -39.01 5.93
C ILE A 479 -46.50 -39.24 6.25
N PHE A 480 -47.25 -38.16 6.52
CA PHE A 480 -48.70 -38.27 6.79
C PHE A 480 -49.45 -38.86 5.61
N VAL A 481 -49.16 -38.43 4.39
CA VAL A 481 -49.75 -38.98 3.16
C VAL A 481 -49.41 -40.47 3.00
N ILE A 482 -48.16 -40.87 3.22
CA ILE A 482 -47.74 -42.27 3.15
C ILE A 482 -48.49 -43.13 4.19
N VAL A 483 -48.57 -42.68 5.44
CA VAL A 483 -49.28 -43.40 6.51
C VAL A 483 -50.78 -43.49 6.21
N PHE A 484 -51.37 -42.42 5.67
CA PHE A 484 -52.77 -42.41 5.25
C PHE A 484 -53.04 -43.43 4.13
N PHE A 485 -52.20 -43.47 3.10
CA PHE A 485 -52.30 -44.46 2.02
C PHE A 485 -52.07 -45.89 2.50
N LEU A 486 -51.11 -46.12 3.40
CA LEU A 486 -50.90 -47.43 4.03
C LEU A 486 -52.10 -47.85 4.87
N GLY A 487 -52.74 -46.90 5.57
CA GLY A 487 -53.99 -47.13 6.30
C GLY A 487 -55.15 -47.51 5.37
N LEU A 488 -55.30 -46.82 4.24
CA LEU A 488 -56.28 -47.18 3.21
C LEU A 488 -56.01 -48.56 2.60
N LEU A 489 -54.75 -48.90 2.32
CA LEU A 489 -54.35 -50.22 1.84
C LEU A 489 -54.63 -51.31 2.88
N TYR A 490 -54.38 -51.02 4.15
CA TYR A 490 -54.69 -51.95 5.25
C TYR A 490 -56.20 -52.19 5.36
N LEU A 491 -57.02 -51.12 5.31
CA LEU A 491 -58.48 -51.23 5.32
C LEU A 491 -58.98 -52.03 4.12
N TRP A 492 -58.48 -51.75 2.91
CA TRP A 492 -58.83 -52.49 1.70
C TRP A 492 -58.45 -53.97 1.77
N ARG A 493 -57.28 -54.29 2.34
CA ARG A 493 -56.84 -55.68 2.51
C ARG A 493 -57.69 -56.43 3.54
N LYS A 494 -58.07 -55.76 4.63
CA LYS A 494 -58.96 -56.34 5.66
C LYS A 494 -60.37 -56.60 5.10
N ASP A 495 -60.87 -55.72 4.25
CA ASP A 495 -62.16 -55.89 3.58
C ASP A 495 -62.16 -57.13 2.66
N LYS A 496 -61.07 -57.32 1.90
CA LYS A 496 -60.86 -58.55 1.11
C LYS A 496 -60.74 -59.83 1.96
N GLU A 497 -60.11 -59.76 3.13
CA GLU A 497 -60.07 -60.91 4.05
C GLU A 497 -61.46 -61.26 4.60
N ILE A 498 -62.32 -60.27 4.82
CA ILE A 498 -63.72 -60.45 5.25
C ILE A 498 -64.56 -61.06 4.09
N GLU A 499 -64.38 -60.62 2.85
CA GLU A 499 -65.02 -61.23 1.67
C GLU A 499 -64.59 -62.69 1.48
N ASN A 500 -63.29 -62.99 1.58
CA ASN A 500 -62.77 -64.36 1.46
C ASN A 500 -63.25 -65.27 2.61
N PHE A 501 -63.44 -64.74 3.82
CA PHE A 501 -64.07 -65.47 4.93
C PHE A 501 -65.57 -65.72 4.70
N GLY A 502 -66.25 -64.85 3.96
CA GLY A 502 -67.63 -65.01 3.52
C GLY A 502 -67.80 -66.11 2.47
N GLU A 503 -66.92 -66.17 1.47
CA GLU A 503 -66.94 -67.21 0.43
C GLU A 503 -66.64 -68.62 0.98
N SER A 504 -65.66 -68.75 1.88
CA SER A 504 -65.34 -69.99 2.59
C SER A 504 -66.53 -70.56 3.40
N ARG A 505 -67.39 -69.67 3.94
CA ARG A 505 -68.59 -70.06 4.67
C ARG A 505 -69.73 -70.49 3.74
N ASN A 506 -69.86 -69.82 2.58
CA ASN A 506 -70.85 -70.14 1.54
C ASN A 506 -70.55 -71.44 0.78
N GLU A 507 -69.29 -71.83 0.59
CA GLU A 507 -68.95 -73.15 0.03
C GLU A 507 -69.30 -74.31 0.97
N LYS A 508 -69.16 -74.12 2.28
CA LYS A 508 -69.59 -75.12 3.28
C LYS A 508 -71.12 -75.25 3.35
N THR A 509 -71.88 -74.16 3.18
CA THR A 509 -73.36 -74.21 3.16
C THR A 509 -73.94 -74.68 1.83
N LYS A 510 -73.29 -74.44 0.69
CA LYS A 510 -73.72 -74.98 -0.63
C LYS A 510 -73.60 -76.51 -0.72
N LYS A 511 -72.72 -77.13 0.06
CA LYS A 511 -72.60 -78.60 0.12
C LYS A 511 -73.74 -79.28 0.90
N GLU A 512 -74.41 -78.58 1.80
CA GLU A 512 -75.57 -79.11 2.55
C GLU A 512 -76.94 -78.79 1.92
N ILE A 513 -77.05 -77.70 1.15
CA ILE A 513 -78.36 -77.17 0.70
C ILE A 513 -78.78 -77.62 -0.72
N SER A 514 -77.97 -78.41 -1.44
CA SER A 514 -78.41 -79.05 -2.71
C SER A 514 -79.47 -80.16 -2.52
N ARG A 515 -80.01 -80.36 -1.31
CA ARG A 515 -81.01 -81.41 -1.03
C ARG A 515 -82.45 -80.96 -0.81
N LYS A 516 -82.77 -79.66 -0.70
CA LYS A 516 -84.17 -79.19 -0.56
C LYS A 516 -84.30 -77.79 -1.15
N SER A 517 -84.74 -77.67 -2.41
CA SER A 517 -86.14 -77.47 -2.81
C SER A 517 -86.55 -76.00 -2.78
N GLY A 518 -86.83 -75.43 -3.95
CA GLY A 518 -87.50 -74.13 -4.09
C GLY A 518 -88.72 -74.25 -5.00
N SER A 519 -89.80 -73.53 -4.69
CA SER A 519 -90.57 -72.73 -5.65
C SER A 519 -91.70 -71.91 -5.00
N ASN A 520 -91.86 -70.69 -5.53
CA ASN A 520 -93.08 -69.86 -5.67
C ASN A 520 -93.58 -69.05 -4.46
N SER A 521 -94.18 -67.86 -4.61
CA SER A 521 -94.34 -66.84 -5.67
C SER A 521 -95.13 -65.67 -5.06
N GLU A 522 -95.02 -64.45 -5.66
CA GLU A 522 -96.09 -63.42 -5.78
C GLU A 522 -96.55 -62.68 -4.47
N GLU A 523 -97.07 -61.44 -4.42
CA GLU A 523 -97.60 -60.50 -5.42
C GLU A 523 -97.91 -59.10 -4.79
N THR A 524 -97.63 -58.03 -5.55
CA THR A 524 -98.47 -56.82 -5.87
C THR A 524 -99.13 -55.82 -4.88
N LEU A 525 -98.99 -54.51 -5.27
CA LEU A 525 -99.99 -53.41 -5.45
C LEU A 525 -100.57 -52.71 -4.17
N LEU A 526 -100.92 -51.41 -4.06
CA LEU A 526 -101.23 -50.28 -4.97
C LEU A 526 -101.36 -48.93 -4.21
N THR A 527 -101.29 -47.82 -4.98
CA THR A 527 -102.00 -46.50 -4.84
C THR A 527 -101.63 -45.50 -3.72
N GLY A 528 -101.67 -44.17 -3.87
CA GLY A 528 -102.02 -43.26 -4.98
C GLY A 528 -102.25 -41.80 -4.50
N LYS A 529 -101.96 -40.82 -5.38
CA LYS A 529 -102.48 -39.41 -5.52
C LYS A 529 -102.23 -38.30 -4.46
N ASN A 530 -101.61 -37.21 -4.99
CA ASN A 530 -101.89 -35.74 -4.95
C ASN A 530 -102.27 -35.07 -3.60
N PHE A 531 -101.85 -33.84 -3.24
CA PHE A 531 -101.91 -32.54 -3.92
C PHE A 531 -101.01 -31.48 -3.22
N SER A 532 -100.80 -30.32 -3.86
CA SER A 532 -100.04 -29.10 -3.46
C SER A 532 -100.54 -28.41 -2.17
N THR A 533 -99.93 -27.39 -1.51
CA THR A 533 -99.02 -26.29 -1.88
C THR A 533 -98.56 -25.54 -0.60
N SER A 534 -97.37 -24.91 -0.66
CA SER A 534 -96.88 -23.68 0.02
C SER A 534 -97.08 -23.47 1.54
N SER A 535 -96.01 -23.17 2.29
CA SER A 535 -95.45 -21.81 2.47
C SER A 535 -94.52 -21.74 3.69
N THR A 536 -93.33 -21.20 3.44
CA THR A 536 -92.34 -20.41 4.21
C THR A 536 -92.41 -20.20 5.73
N THR A 537 -91.21 -19.89 6.26
CA THR A 537 -90.76 -19.36 7.58
C THR A 537 -90.36 -20.42 8.60
N HIS A 538 -89.15 -20.42 9.19
CA HIS A 538 -88.09 -19.41 9.35
C HIS A 538 -86.70 -19.93 9.01
#